data_AF-A0A9P4PTS0-F1
#
_entry.id   AF-A0A9P4PTS0-F1
#
_cell.length_a   1.000
_cell.length_b   1.000
_cell.length_c   1.000
_cell.angle_alpha   90.00
_cell.angle_beta   90.00
_cell.angle_gamma   90.00
#
_symmetry.space_group_name_H-M   'P 1'
#
loop_
_entity.id
_entity.type
_entity.pdbx_description
1 polymer ?
#
loop_
_entity_poly.entity_id
_entity_poly.type
_entity_poly.pdbx_seq_one_letter_code
_entity_poly.pdbx_strand_id
1 'polypeptide(L)'
;MNQYTSIQSISDSDLIQCEKVGGRIVSWHGMAGSLTFYNGTVNYYERVLEVAPGAKEYDHFYAASGVGNCRNGVEAAPTDPLAQVVRWVEEGELLLMVEHVCPGGNW
;
A
#
# COMPACT_ATOMS: atom_id res chain seq x y z
N MET A 1 19.31 -19.57 9.75
CA MET A 1 18.24 -19.59 10.76
C MET A 1 18.43 -18.39 11.67
N ASN A 2 17.53 -17.41 11.62
CA ASN A 2 17.57 -16.22 12.48
C ASN A 2 16.22 -16.08 13.18
N GLN A 3 16.17 -16.58 14.41
CA GLN A 3 14.97 -16.87 15.20
C GLN A 3 14.27 -15.65 15.84
N TYR A 4 14.41 -14.46 15.24
CA TYR A 4 13.79 -13.22 15.72
C TYR A 4 12.87 -12.55 14.68
N THR A 5 12.70 -13.14 13.49
CA THR A 5 11.87 -12.57 12.44
C THR A 5 10.38 -12.86 12.60
N SER A 6 9.96 -13.83 13.42
CA SER A 6 8.56 -14.31 13.38
C SER A 6 7.51 -13.36 13.95
N ILE A 7 7.88 -12.40 14.81
CA ILE A 7 6.91 -11.47 15.44
C ILE A 7 6.99 -10.06 14.83
N GLN A 8 8.09 -9.72 14.13
CA GLN A 8 8.32 -8.40 13.55
C GLN A 8 8.76 -8.40 12.08
N SER A 9 8.84 -9.56 11.41
CA SER A 9 9.12 -9.58 9.96
C SER A 9 7.89 -9.16 9.19
N ILE A 10 7.72 -7.85 9.09
CA ILE A 10 6.87 -7.16 8.09
C ILE A 10 7.58 -7.18 6.72
N SER A 11 8.62 -8.01 6.55
CA SER A 11 9.44 -8.15 5.35
C SER A 11 9.25 -9.49 4.62
N ASP A 12 8.30 -10.32 5.07
CA ASP A 12 7.94 -11.54 4.35
C ASP A 12 7.16 -11.15 3.09
N SER A 13 7.78 -11.37 1.92
CA SER A 13 7.21 -11.04 0.63
C SER A 13 6.46 -12.21 -0.02
N ASP A 14 6.36 -13.38 0.64
CA ASP A 14 5.53 -14.49 0.17
C ASP A 14 4.06 -14.29 0.56
N LEU A 15 3.29 -13.72 -0.37
CA LEU A 15 1.87 -13.46 -0.20
C LEU A 15 0.98 -14.50 -0.92
N ILE A 16 1.54 -15.62 -1.39
CA ILE A 16 0.80 -16.64 -2.16
C ILE A 16 -0.37 -17.22 -1.35
N GLN A 17 -0.24 -17.33 -0.03
CA GLN A 17 -1.34 -17.79 0.80
C GLN A 17 -2.49 -16.78 0.89
N CYS A 18 -2.19 -15.48 0.81
CA CYS A 18 -3.20 -14.42 0.74
C CYS A 18 -4.04 -14.56 -0.54
N GLU A 19 -3.37 -14.81 -1.67
CA GLU A 19 -4.04 -15.09 -2.95
C GLU A 19 -4.99 -16.28 -2.86
N LYS A 20 -4.51 -17.41 -2.31
CA LYS A 20 -5.27 -18.68 -2.23
C LYS A 20 -6.57 -18.58 -1.44
N VAL A 21 -6.65 -17.65 -0.48
CA VAL A 21 -7.87 -17.41 0.31
C VAL A 21 -8.75 -16.30 -0.27
N GLY A 22 -8.40 -15.77 -1.45
CA GLY A 22 -9.10 -14.65 -2.07
C GLY A 22 -8.80 -13.30 -1.43
N GLY A 23 -7.71 -13.20 -0.67
CA GLY A 23 -7.28 -11.96 -0.03
C GLY A 23 -6.91 -10.89 -1.05
N ARG A 24 -7.04 -9.64 -0.61
CA ARG A 24 -6.82 -8.42 -1.41
C ARG A 24 -6.04 -7.42 -0.57
N ILE A 25 -4.99 -6.85 -1.14
CA ILE A 25 -4.07 -5.93 -0.47
C ILE A 25 -4.03 -4.64 -1.28
N VAL A 26 -4.29 -3.53 -0.59
CA VAL A 26 -4.10 -2.19 -1.12
C VAL A 26 -3.16 -1.45 -0.19
N SER A 27 -1.99 -1.11 -0.72
CA SER A 27 -0.93 -0.40 0.00
C SER A 27 -0.71 0.97 -0.63
N TRP A 28 -0.34 1.97 0.17
CA TRP A 28 0.05 3.27 -0.37
C TRP A 28 1.14 3.93 0.46
N HIS A 29 1.91 4.81 -0.17
CA HIS A 29 2.98 5.50 0.52
C HIS A 29 3.24 6.91 0.00
N GLY A 30 3.39 7.84 0.95
CA GLY A 30 3.68 9.24 0.66
C GLY A 30 5.14 9.46 0.28
N MET A 31 5.37 10.13 -0.84
CA MET A 31 6.71 10.36 -1.40
C MET A 31 7.45 11.54 -0.76
N ALA A 32 6.76 12.45 -0.08
CA ALA A 32 7.33 13.69 0.48
C ALA A 32 7.70 13.56 1.98
N GLY A 33 7.58 12.36 2.56
CA GLY A 33 7.81 12.11 3.98
C GLY A 33 9.29 11.85 4.29
N SER A 34 9.81 12.44 5.37
CA SER A 34 11.21 12.26 5.78
C SER A 34 11.42 11.16 6.84
N LEU A 35 10.35 10.64 7.45
CA LEU A 35 10.48 9.64 8.54
C LEU A 35 10.33 8.20 8.05
N THR A 36 9.65 7.98 6.93
CA THR A 36 9.50 6.66 6.30
C THR A 36 9.98 6.74 4.87
N PHE A 37 11.05 6.01 4.53
CA PHE A 37 11.67 6.08 3.22
C PHE A 37 10.82 5.38 2.16
N TYR A 38 10.39 6.14 1.15
CA TYR A 38 9.59 5.65 0.03
C TYR A 38 10.20 4.46 -0.69
N ASN A 39 11.50 4.51 -0.92
CA ASN A 39 12.22 3.42 -1.59
C ASN A 39 12.19 2.10 -0.80
N GLY A 40 11.99 2.13 0.52
CA GLY A 40 11.83 0.91 1.31
C GLY A 40 10.55 0.17 0.98
N THR A 41 9.44 0.90 0.83
CA THR A 41 8.13 0.34 0.45
C THR A 41 8.14 -0.14 -1.00
N VAL A 42 8.77 0.61 -1.91
CA VAL A 42 8.95 0.19 -3.31
C VAL A 42 9.74 -1.11 -3.39
N ASN A 43 10.88 -1.21 -2.68
CA ASN A 43 11.68 -2.42 -2.69
C ASN A 43 10.93 -3.64 -2.14
N TYR A 44 10.07 -3.46 -1.14
CA TYR A 44 9.22 -4.53 -0.64
C TYR A 44 8.22 -5.00 -1.70
N TYR A 45 7.52 -4.08 -2.36
CA TYR A 45 6.57 -4.42 -3.41
C TYR A 45 7.24 -5.12 -4.60
N GLU A 46 8.44 -4.68 -5.00
CA GLU A 46 9.23 -5.35 -6.03
C GLU A 46 9.56 -6.80 -5.64
N ARG A 47 9.96 -7.04 -4.38
CA ARG A 47 10.25 -8.39 -3.87
C ARG A 47 9.01 -9.28 -3.83
N VAL A 48 7.83 -8.73 -3.55
CA VAL A 48 6.55 -9.47 -3.66
C VAL A 48 6.33 -9.92 -5.10
N LEU A 49 6.53 -9.02 -6.08
CA LEU A 49 6.37 -9.34 -7.51
C LEU A 49 7.40 -10.37 -8.01
N GLU A 50 8.61 -10.37 -7.45
CA GLU A 50 9.63 -11.38 -7.76
C GLU A 50 9.26 -12.78 -7.25
N VAL A 51 8.69 -12.87 -6.04
CA VAL A 51 8.27 -14.15 -5.44
C VAL A 51 6.97 -14.67 -6.07
N ALA A 52 6.03 -13.77 -6.34
CA ALA A 52 4.74 -14.08 -6.92
C ALA A 52 4.47 -13.17 -8.13
N PRO A 53 4.84 -13.58 -9.36
CA PRO A 53 4.62 -12.76 -10.56
C PRO A 53 3.15 -12.40 -10.82
N GLY A 54 2.20 -13.18 -10.29
CA GLY A 54 0.76 -12.91 -10.32
C GLY A 54 0.26 -11.94 -9.24
N ALA A 55 1.13 -11.45 -8.34
CA ALA A 55 0.72 -10.60 -7.22
C ALA A 55 0.06 -9.29 -7.64
N LYS A 56 0.28 -8.82 -8.88
CA LYS A 56 -0.43 -7.65 -9.42
C LYS A 56 -1.95 -7.81 -9.47
N GLU A 57 -2.48 -9.03 -9.37
CA GLU A 57 -3.92 -9.31 -9.37
C GLU A 57 -4.55 -9.23 -7.97
N TYR A 58 -3.75 -9.16 -6.90
CA TYR A 58 -4.26 -9.17 -5.52
C TYR A 58 -3.50 -8.24 -4.55
N ASP A 59 -2.39 -7.64 -4.97
CA ASP A 59 -1.63 -6.64 -4.22
C ASP A 59 -1.37 -5.41 -5.11
N HIS A 60 -1.98 -4.27 -4.76
CA HIS A 60 -1.78 -3.01 -5.45
C HIS A 60 -1.12 -1.98 -4.55
N PHE A 61 0.00 -1.43 -5.04
CA PHE A 61 0.73 -0.34 -4.40
C PHE A 61 0.48 1.00 -5.11
N TYR A 62 0.17 2.04 -4.33
CA TYR A 62 -0.07 3.40 -4.81
C TYR A 62 0.95 4.39 -4.22
N ALA A 63 1.69 5.07 -5.08
CA ALA A 63 2.55 6.17 -4.68
C ALA A 63 1.76 7.48 -4.61
N ALA A 64 1.71 8.12 -3.44
CA ALA A 64 1.07 9.41 -3.27
C ALA A 64 2.11 10.53 -3.37
N SER A 65 2.13 11.25 -4.51
CA SER A 65 2.98 12.43 -4.69
C SER A 65 2.59 13.52 -3.70
N GLY A 66 3.54 14.29 -3.21
CA GLY A 66 3.31 15.43 -2.31
C GLY A 66 2.75 15.12 -0.92
N VAL A 67 2.44 13.86 -0.61
CA VAL A 67 2.07 13.39 0.74
C VAL A 67 3.34 13.02 1.52
N GLY A 68 3.55 13.71 2.63
CA GLY A 68 4.45 13.36 3.71
C GLY A 68 4.03 12.13 4.52
N ASN A 69 4.42 12.06 5.79
CA ASN A 69 4.15 10.90 6.63
C ASN A 69 2.65 10.77 6.98
N CYS A 70 2.02 9.69 6.49
CA CYS A 70 0.64 9.22 6.76
C CYS A 70 -0.51 10.18 6.46
N ARG A 71 -0.30 11.50 6.47
CA ARG A 71 -1.34 12.52 6.36
C ARG A 71 -0.80 13.91 6.02
N ASN A 72 0.46 14.19 6.37
CA ASN A 72 1.11 15.47 6.07
C ASN A 72 1.33 15.59 4.57
N GLY A 73 1.37 16.80 3.98
CA GLY A 73 1.63 16.97 2.55
C GLY A 73 0.69 17.95 1.85
N VAL A 74 1.05 18.36 0.63
CA VAL A 74 0.35 19.40 -0.16
C VAL A 74 -0.60 18.79 -1.20
N GLU A 75 -0.52 17.48 -1.44
CA GLU A 75 -1.23 16.79 -2.52
C GLU A 75 -2.09 15.60 -2.02
N ALA A 76 -2.78 14.96 -2.96
CA ALA A 76 -3.86 14.00 -2.72
C ALA A 76 -3.42 12.73 -1.98
N ALA A 77 -3.72 12.65 -0.68
CA ALA A 77 -3.76 11.38 0.04
C ALA A 77 -5.06 10.62 -0.28
N PRO A 78 -5.07 9.28 -0.20
CA PRO A 78 -6.31 8.52 -0.29
C PRO A 78 -7.32 9.00 0.77
N THR A 79 -8.52 9.37 0.34
CA THR A 79 -9.60 9.86 1.22
C THR A 79 -10.25 8.73 2.01
N ASP A 80 -10.44 7.57 1.37
CA ASP A 80 -10.98 6.37 2.01
C ASP A 80 -10.36 5.08 1.42
N PRO A 81 -9.15 4.70 1.86
CA PRO A 81 -8.49 3.48 1.39
C PRO A 81 -9.23 2.20 1.85
N LEU A 82 -10.05 2.25 2.90
CA LEU A 82 -10.81 1.08 3.36
C LEU A 82 -11.98 0.79 2.41
N ALA A 83 -12.72 1.81 1.99
CA ALA A 83 -13.81 1.67 1.02
C ALA A 83 -13.32 1.03 -0.29
N GLN A 84 -12.09 1.33 -0.72
CA GLN A 84 -11.51 0.71 -1.91
C GLN A 84 -11.32 -0.80 -1.76
N VAL A 85 -10.83 -1.26 -0.61
CA VAL A 85 -10.67 -2.69 -0.35
C VAL A 85 -12.03 -3.37 -0.25
N VAL A 86 -12.99 -2.77 0.44
CA VAL A 86 -14.37 -3.29 0.55
C VAL A 86 -14.99 -3.45 -0.83
N ARG A 87 -14.94 -2.40 -1.65
CA ARG A 87 -15.47 -2.43 -3.01
C ARG A 87 -14.78 -3.47 -3.88
N TRP A 88 -13.46 -3.60 -3.79
CA TRP A 88 -12.74 -4.59 -4.57
C TRP A 88 -13.12 -6.02 -4.18
N VAL A 89 -13.29 -6.28 -2.88
CA VAL A 89 -13.71 -7.61 -2.38
C VAL A 89 -15.17 -7.91 -2.75
N GLU A 90 -16.07 -6.92 -2.67
CA GLU A 90 -17.51 -7.13 -2.84
C GLU A 90 -17.99 -7.01 -4.29
N GLU A 91 -17.39 -6.11 -5.08
CA GLU A 91 -17.81 -5.78 -6.45
C GLU A 91 -16.79 -6.24 -7.51
N GLY A 92 -15.58 -6.65 -7.10
CA GLY A 92 -14.52 -7.03 -8.04
C GLY A 92 -13.86 -5.84 -8.75
N GLU A 93 -14.19 -4.61 -8.35
CA GLU A 93 -13.69 -3.39 -8.98
C GLU A 93 -12.80 -2.58 -8.03
N LEU A 94 -11.55 -2.37 -8.46
CA LEU A 94 -10.61 -1.49 -7.78
C LEU A 94 -10.57 -0.13 -8.50
N LEU A 95 -10.94 0.95 -7.80
CA LEU A 95 -10.74 2.29 -8.35
C LEU A 95 -9.29 2.73 -8.10
N LEU A 96 -8.73 3.44 -9.08
CA LEU A 96 -7.45 4.13 -8.88
C LEU A 96 -7.61 5.08 -7.69
N MET A 97 -6.70 4.99 -6.70
CA MET A 97 -6.69 5.86 -5.54
C MET A 97 -6.32 7.29 -5.94
N VAL A 98 -7.27 8.00 -6.51
CA VAL A 98 -7.16 9.42 -6.84
C VAL A 98 -8.50 10.08 -6.53
N GLU A 99 -8.57 10.77 -5.40
CA GLU A 99 -9.51 11.89 -5.24
C GLU A 99 -8.82 13.06 -4.54
N HIS A 100 -9.21 14.26 -4.96
CA HIS A 100 -8.55 15.52 -4.69
C HIS A 100 -9.36 16.29 -3.62
N VAL A 101 -8.77 16.64 -2.47
CA VAL A 101 -9.22 17.82 -1.70
C VAL A 101 -8.01 18.61 -1.17
N CYS A 102 -7.98 19.87 -1.59
CA CYS A 102 -6.94 20.90 -1.36
C CYS A 102 -7.42 21.89 -0.27
N PRO A 103 -6.87 23.12 -0.19
CA PRO A 103 -5.95 23.67 0.80
C PRO A 103 -6.62 24.21 2.09
N GLY A 104 -5.94 24.08 3.25
CA GLY A 104 -6.21 24.91 4.44
C GLY A 104 -6.73 24.24 5.71
N GLY A 105 -6.65 22.91 5.86
CA GLY A 105 -7.09 22.24 7.08
C GLY A 105 -6.06 22.30 8.21
N ASN A 106 -6.21 23.24 9.15
CA ASN A 106 -5.51 23.21 10.44
C ASN A 106 -5.84 21.91 11.19
N TRP A 107 -4.90 20.96 11.26
CA TRP A 107 -4.90 19.85 12.22
C TRP A 107 -3.47 19.48 12.58
#